data_AF-A0A3D2MHT3-F1
#
_entry.id   AF-A0A3D2MHT3-F1
#
_cell.length_a   1.000
_cell.length_b   1.000
_cell.length_c   1.000
_cell.angle_alpha   90.00
_cell.angle_beta   90.00
_cell.angle_gamma   90.00
#
_symmetry.space_group_name_H-M   'P 1'
#
loop_
_entity.id
_entity.type
_entity.pdbx_description
1 polymer ?
#
loop_
_entity_poly.entity_id
_entity_poly.type
_entity_poly.pdbx_seq_one_letter_code
_entity_poly.pdbx_strand_id
1 'polypeptide(L)'
;MERSQFLVETSWLAEHLNDPHIRIVDMRGYVRTVEHNGVQDALYVGARDEYVQAHLPGAVYIDWSSDIVDPGDTIPAQIAPLARFASVLGGLGIGDQHLV
;
A
#
# COMPACT_ATOMS: atom_id res chain seq x y z
N MET A 1 -12.58 -11.64 15.56
CA MET A 1 -11.30 -10.95 15.78
C MET A 1 -11.62 -9.57 16.33
N GLU A 2 -10.91 -9.14 17.36
CA GLU A 2 -11.11 -7.82 17.98
C GLU A 2 -10.37 -6.75 17.18
N ARG A 3 -10.96 -5.56 17.02
CA ARG A 3 -10.38 -4.45 16.24
C ARG A 3 -8.97 -4.05 16.70
N SER A 4 -8.69 -4.20 17.99
CA SER A 4 -7.38 -3.93 18.60
C SER A 4 -6.26 -4.85 18.12
N GLN A 5 -6.56 -5.93 17.42
CA GLN A 5 -5.55 -6.82 16.82
C GLN A 5 -4.96 -6.26 15.53
N PHE A 6 -5.59 -5.25 14.92
CA PHE A 6 -5.21 -4.71 13.60
C PHE A 6 -4.83 -3.23 13.63
N LEU A 7 -5.02 -2.55 14.75
CA LEU A 7 -4.73 -1.12 14.90
C LEU A 7 -3.81 -0.93 16.09
N VAL A 8 -2.82 -0.07 15.91
CA VAL A 8 -1.86 0.33 16.95
C VAL A 8 -1.89 1.84 17.11
N GLU A 9 -1.54 2.30 18.31
CA GLU A 9 -1.37 3.73 18.57
C GLU A 9 -0.05 4.24 17.98
N THR A 10 -0.02 5.53 17.65
CA THR A 10 1.20 6.17 17.11
C THR A 10 2.40 6.10 18.06
N SER A 11 2.17 6.13 19.38
CA SER A 11 3.21 5.95 20.39
C SER A 11 3.80 4.54 20.37
N TRP A 12 2.96 3.52 20.23
CA TRP A 12 3.42 2.14 20.08
C TRP A 12 4.30 2.01 18.83
N LEU A 13 3.86 2.54 17.69
CA LEU A 13 4.65 2.47 16.46
C LEU A 13 6.00 3.19 16.62
N ALA A 14 6.02 4.35 17.29
CA ALA A 14 7.25 5.09 17.56
C ALA A 14 8.27 4.27 18.38
N GLU A 15 7.80 3.48 19.37
CA GLU A 15 8.62 2.59 20.18
C GLU A 15 9.18 1.40 19.38
N HIS A 16 8.51 1.01 18.30
CA HIS A 16 8.85 -0.19 17.52
C HIS A 16 9.41 0.11 16.11
N LEU A 17 9.76 1.37 15.79
CA LEU A 17 10.27 1.77 14.47
C LEU A 17 11.48 0.96 13.97
N ASN A 18 12.27 0.41 14.90
CA ASN A 18 13.48 -0.34 14.59
C ASN A 18 13.31 -1.86 14.77
N ASP A 19 12.10 -2.36 15.02
CA ASP A 19 11.86 -3.80 15.14
C ASP A 19 12.02 -4.46 13.76
N PRO A 20 12.97 -5.41 13.60
CA PRO A 20 13.18 -6.07 12.32
C PRO A 20 11.99 -6.91 11.86
N HIS A 21 11.05 -7.26 12.76
CA HIS A 21 9.82 -8.00 12.45
C HIS A 21 8.65 -7.09 12.07
N ILE A 22 8.81 -5.77 12.05
CA ILE A 22 7.75 -4.85 11.60
C ILE A 22 8.15 -4.23 10.26
N ARG A 23 7.19 -4.13 9.35
CA ARG A 23 7.34 -3.42 8.08
C ARG A 23 6.26 -2.36 7.97
N ILE A 24 6.68 -1.11 7.83
CA ILE A 24 5.76 0.00 7.65
C ILE A 24 5.56 0.18 6.15
N VAL A 25 4.31 0.14 5.69
CA VAL A 25 3.98 0.37 4.28
C VAL A 25 3.18 1.65 4.17
N ASP A 26 3.69 2.58 3.36
CA ASP A 26 2.94 3.74 2.93
C ASP A 26 2.23 3.40 1.60
N MET A 27 0.90 3.37 1.65
CA MET A 27 0.03 3.10 0.50
C MET A 27 -0.79 4.33 0.13
N ARG A 28 -0.31 5.55 0.43
CA ARG A 28 -1.06 6.77 0.12
C ARG A 28 -1.34 6.92 -1.37
N GLY A 29 -2.53 7.40 -1.67
CA GLY A 29 -2.98 7.74 -3.00
C GLY A 29 -4.41 8.25 -2.98
N TYR A 30 -4.97 8.49 -4.16
CA TYR A 30 -6.22 9.19 -4.34
C TYR A 30 -7.11 8.50 -5.37
N VAL A 31 -8.42 8.65 -5.18
CA VAL A 31 -9.41 8.42 -6.22
C VAL A 31 -9.87 9.79 -6.71
N ARG A 32 -9.75 10.03 -8.02
CA ARG A 32 -10.19 11.27 -8.65
C ARG A 32 -11.33 10.95 -9.60
N THR A 33 -12.39 11.75 -9.58
CA THR A 33 -13.45 11.66 -10.58
C THR A 33 -13.01 12.40 -11.83
N VAL A 34 -13.05 11.72 -12.98
CA VAL A 34 -12.82 12.33 -14.29
C VAL A 34 -14.12 12.29 -15.06
N GLU A 35 -14.60 13.45 -15.50
CA GLU A 35 -15.84 13.55 -16.28
C GLU A 35 -15.53 13.77 -17.76
N HIS A 36 -16.18 12.99 -18.62
CA HIS A 36 -16.11 13.16 -20.07
C HIS A 36 -17.45 12.76 -20.71
N ASN A 37 -18.02 13.63 -21.54
CA ASN A 37 -19.31 13.38 -22.23
C ASN A 37 -20.46 12.94 -21.30
N GLY A 38 -20.51 13.44 -20.06
CA GLY A 38 -21.51 13.05 -19.05
C GLY A 38 -21.28 11.68 -18.41
N VAL A 39 -20.14 11.03 -18.68
CA VAL A 39 -19.67 9.81 -17.99
C VAL A 39 -18.65 10.20 -16.94
N GLN A 40 -18.75 9.61 -15.75
CA GLN A 40 -17.80 9.79 -14.64
C GLN A 40 -17.01 8.51 -14.42
N ASP A 41 -15.69 8.61 -14.61
CA ASP A 41 -14.74 7.53 -14.31
C ASP A 41 -13.99 7.80 -13.02
N ALA A 42 -13.60 6.73 -12.33
CA ALA A 42 -12.66 6.77 -11.22
C ALA A 42 -11.23 6.60 -11.75
N LEU A 43 -10.40 7.60 -11.53
CA LEU A 43 -8.95 7.54 -11.75
C LEU A 43 -8.24 7.27 -10.42
N TYR A 44 -7.58 6.13 -10.34
CA TYR A 44 -6.78 5.69 -9.19
C TYR A 44 -5.33 6.18 -9.36
N VAL A 45 -4.80 6.89 -8.37
CA VAL A 45 -3.48 7.54 -8.46
C VAL A 45 -2.69 7.30 -7.18
N GLY A 46 -1.55 6.62 -7.28
CA GLY A 46 -0.55 6.57 -6.22
C GLY A 46 0.10 7.94 -5.98
N ALA A 47 0.37 8.29 -4.72
CA ALA A 47 1.02 9.54 -4.34
C ALA A 47 2.51 9.34 -3.95
N ARG A 48 3.29 8.78 -4.87
CA ARG A 48 4.73 8.51 -4.66
C ARG A 48 5.53 9.77 -4.36
N ASP A 49 5.23 10.88 -5.01
CA ASP A 49 5.95 12.14 -4.81
C ASP A 49 5.80 12.66 -3.37
N GLU A 50 4.63 12.46 -2.76
CA GLU A 50 4.38 12.85 -1.36
C GLU A 50 5.08 11.91 -0.37
N TYR A 51 5.14 10.61 -0.68
CA TYR A 51 5.99 9.68 0.06
C TYR A 51 7.44 10.14 0.00
N VAL A 52 7.97 10.47 -1.17
CA VAL A 52 9.35 10.98 -1.34
C VAL A 52 9.57 12.28 -0.55
N GLN A 53 8.58 13.17 -0.52
CA GLN A 53 8.66 14.40 0.26
C GLN A 53 8.73 14.14 1.76
N ALA A 54 7.89 13.24 2.29
CA ALA A 54 7.92 12.84 3.70
C ALA A 54 7.17 11.52 3.96
N HIS A 55 7.82 10.63 4.69
CA HIS A 55 7.26 9.35 5.17
C HIS A 55 7.87 8.98 6.52
N LEU A 56 7.30 7.96 7.18
CA LEU A 56 7.84 7.41 8.41
C LEU A 56 9.22 6.76 8.15
N PRO A 57 10.19 6.88 9.08
CA PRO A 57 11.48 6.20 8.93
C PRO A 57 11.32 4.70 8.68
N GLY A 58 12.03 4.17 7.69
CA GLY A 58 12.00 2.75 7.33
C GLY A 58 10.75 2.28 6.56
N ALA A 59 9.77 3.17 6.31
CA ALA A 59 8.60 2.81 5.53
C ALA A 59 8.94 2.56 4.06
N VAL A 60 8.37 1.51 3.48
CA VAL A 60 8.39 1.26 2.04
C VAL A 60 7.14 1.81 1.39
N TYR A 61 7.21 2.18 0.11
CA TYR A 61 6.05 2.64 -0.65
C TYR A 61 5.49 1.51 -1.52
N ILE A 62 4.17 1.35 -1.51
CA ILE A 62 3.43 0.52 -2.47
C ILE A 62 2.41 1.40 -3.16
N ASP A 63 2.52 1.50 -4.50
CA ASP A 63 1.44 2.07 -5.29
C ASP A 63 0.29 1.07 -5.38
N TRP A 64 -0.72 1.27 -4.53
CA TRP A 64 -1.89 0.42 -4.45
C TRP A 64 -2.72 0.37 -5.76
N SER A 65 -2.47 1.30 -6.69
CA SER A 65 -3.13 1.32 -8.00
C SER A 65 -2.43 0.47 -9.06
N SER A 66 -1.18 0.03 -8.84
CA SER A 66 -0.37 -0.62 -9.87
C SER A 66 0.53 -1.78 -9.39
N ASP A 67 1.16 -1.69 -8.22
CA ASP A 67 2.15 -2.66 -7.77
C ASP A 67 1.50 -4.01 -7.41
N ILE A 68 0.46 -3.95 -6.58
CA ILE A 68 -0.27 -5.13 -6.06
C ILE A 68 -1.60 -5.37 -6.80
N VAL A 69 -1.72 -4.84 -8.01
CA VAL A 69 -2.90 -4.96 -8.89
C VAL A 69 -2.64 -5.95 -10.02
N ASP A 70 -3.68 -6.63 -10.49
CA ASP A 70 -3.63 -7.51 -11.66
C ASP A 70 -3.58 -6.68 -12.96
N PRO A 71 -2.46 -6.71 -13.71
CA PRO A 71 -2.36 -5.98 -14.98
C PRO A 71 -3.19 -6.60 -16.12
N GLY A 72 -3.69 -7.83 -15.93
CA GLY A 72 -4.52 -8.53 -16.91
C GLY A 72 -6.02 -8.34 -16.71
N ASP A 73 -6.45 -7.74 -15.60
CA ASP A 73 -7.87 -7.51 -15.34
C ASP A 73 -8.36 -6.25 -16.06
N THR A 74 -9.56 -6.35 -16.62
CA THR A 74 -10.26 -5.21 -17.24
C THR A 74 -10.85 -4.25 -16.22
N ILE A 75 -11.05 -4.71 -14.97
CA ILE A 75 -11.53 -3.91 -13.86
C ILE A 75 -10.31 -3.36 -13.10
N PRO A 76 -10.18 -2.04 -12.92
CA PRO A 76 -9.07 -1.46 -12.17
C PRO A 76 -9.00 -1.95 -10.72
N ALA A 77 -7.78 -1.92 -10.16
CA ALA A 77 -7.50 -2.21 -8.75
C ALA A 77 -7.91 -3.62 -8.25
N GLN A 78 -8.11 -4.59 -9.16
CA GLN A 78 -8.24 -5.99 -8.76
C GLN A 78 -6.91 -6.52 -8.24
N ILE A 79 -6.96 -7.34 -7.20
CA ILE A 79 -5.76 -7.85 -6.53
C ILE A 79 -4.89 -8.66 -7.50
N ALA A 80 -3.58 -8.43 -7.44
CA ALA A 80 -2.61 -9.17 -8.25
C ALA A 80 -2.68 -10.69 -8.00
N PRO A 81 -2.37 -11.52 -9.02
CA PRO A 81 -2.16 -12.94 -8.82
C PRO A 81 -1.10 -13.20 -7.75
N LEU A 82 -1.27 -14.30 -6.99
CA LEU A 82 -0.45 -14.61 -5.82
C LEU A 82 1.06 -14.50 -6.08
N ALA A 83 1.54 -15.01 -7.23
CA ALA A 83 2.96 -14.96 -7.59
C ALA A 83 3.49 -13.53 -7.76
N ARG A 84 2.71 -12.63 -8.38
CA ARG A 84 3.06 -11.21 -8.52
C ARG A 84 3.02 -10.52 -7.16
N PHE A 85 1.94 -10.72 -6.40
CA PHE A 85 1.78 -10.12 -5.07
C PHE A 85 2.94 -10.49 -4.14
N ALA A 86 3.26 -11.78 -4.05
CA ALA A 86 4.39 -12.28 -3.26
C ALA A 86 5.75 -11.74 -3.76
N SER A 87 5.94 -11.66 -5.09
CA SER A 87 7.18 -11.10 -5.65
C SER A 87 7.36 -9.62 -5.32
N VAL A 88 6.28 -8.83 -5.36
CA VAL A 88 6.31 -7.40 -5.02
C VAL A 88 6.65 -7.22 -3.53
N LEU A 89 5.91 -7.89 -2.65
CA LEU A 89 6.17 -7.81 -1.20
C LEU A 89 7.58 -8.31 -0.84
N GLY A 90 8.00 -9.43 -1.40
CA GLY A 90 9.34 -9.98 -1.20
C GLY A 90 10.44 -9.03 -1.67
N GLY A 91 10.26 -8.36 -2.81
CA GLY A 91 11.18 -7.33 -3.31
C GLY A 91 11.30 -6.11 -2.39
N LEU A 92 10.30 -5.85 -1.57
CA LEU A 92 10.28 -4.79 -0.55
C LEU A 92 10.75 -5.28 0.83
N GLY A 93 11.23 -6.53 0.93
CA GLY A 93 11.70 -7.10 2.20
C GLY A 93 10.57 -7.47 3.17
N ILE A 94 9.36 -7.68 2.66
CA ILE A 94 8.19 -8.17 3.39
C ILE A 94 8.07 -9.68 3.15
N GLY A 95 7.70 -10.42 4.19
CA GLY A 95 7.64 -11.88 4.21
C GLY A 95 6.87 -12.34 5.44
N ASP A 96 6.59 -13.64 5.53
CA ASP A 96 5.64 -14.23 6.49
C ASP A 96 5.98 -13.98 7.97
N GLN A 97 7.23 -13.66 8.28
CA GLN A 97 7.68 -13.33 9.63
C GLN A 97 7.36 -11.89 10.07
N HIS A 98 6.87 -11.04 9.17
CA HIS A 98 6.66 -9.63 9.45
C HIS A 98 5.21 -9.32 9.83
N LEU A 99 5.05 -8.44 10.82
CA LEU A 99 3.84 -7.65 10.99
C LEU A 99 3.90 -6.47 10.01
N VAL A 100 2.83 -6.27 9.25
CA VAL A 100 2.68 -5.18 8.26
C VAL A 100 1.49 -4.32 8.64
#